data_AF-A0A813LZR6-F1
#
_entry.id   AF-A0A813LZR6-F1
#
_cell.length_a   1.000
_cell.length_b   1.000
_cell.length_c   1.000
_cell.angle_alpha   90.00
_cell.angle_beta   90.00
_cell.angle_gamma   90.00
#
_symmetry.space_group_name_H-M   'P 1'
#
loop_
_entity.id
_entity.type
_entity.pdbx_description
1 polymer ?
#
loop_
_entity_poly.entity_id
_entity_poly.type
_entity_poly.pdbx_seq_one_letter_code
_entity_poly.pdbx_strand_id
1 'polypeptide(L)'
;PHFQATCTDSSLALAGADLWHGCLVREQPKLEIDPKLLEPECRRAILTAMPGIYRSAVSGPVEIKSAEEAQRLSKQLEIAERTAASHMAVGGKVAHVVVARPRFSGSMLDTALDKTLPGKKSGGYKAMCFASPFRCPPVPPANPSAAESAEAPATAVSIQFVWRNGSLLIGAWEEDDASSAEEQEDEEGDEEDDDSLDEPMPVFRLLAMDVLSASPELLLQYRGVGITLNGPLNKAQSGVYNPTRGKEAAIEALSNGLLCVLCLRDRLPKRPCNDFLTNALNFDSTNSWRTVSGM
;
A
#
# COMPACT_ATOMS: atom_id res chain seq x y z
N PRO A 1 -13.38 4.51 23.53
CA PRO A 1 -13.58 5.51 24.61
C PRO A 1 -14.96 6.17 24.52
N HIS A 2 -15.81 5.99 25.53
CA HIS A 2 -17.02 6.78 25.69
C HIS A 2 -16.64 8.08 26.39
N PHE A 3 -16.45 9.16 25.62
CA PHE A 3 -16.31 10.49 26.22
C PHE A 3 -17.68 10.89 26.78
N GLN A 4 -17.84 10.84 28.11
CA GLN A 4 -19.01 11.39 28.78
C GLN A 4 -18.71 12.82 29.19
N ALA A 5 -19.42 13.78 28.59
CA ALA A 5 -19.39 15.17 29.04
C ALA A 5 -20.03 15.26 30.43
N THR A 6 -19.34 15.87 31.39
CA THR A 6 -19.87 16.09 32.74
C THR A 6 -20.66 17.39 32.89
N CYS A 7 -20.60 18.29 31.90
CA CYS A 7 -21.37 19.53 31.87
C CYS A 7 -22.01 19.79 30.50
N THR A 8 -23.09 20.56 30.50
CA THR A 8 -23.87 20.93 29.30
C THR A 8 -23.00 21.61 28.24
N ASP A 9 -22.08 22.48 28.66
CA ASP A 9 -21.19 23.19 27.73
C ASP A 9 -20.20 22.25 27.05
N SER A 10 -19.64 21.27 27.79
CA SER A 10 -18.80 20.23 27.20
C SER A 10 -19.60 19.31 26.27
N SER A 11 -20.87 19.05 26.60
CA SER A 11 -21.75 18.26 25.73
C SER A 11 -22.07 18.99 24.43
N LEU A 12 -22.29 20.31 24.49
CA LEU A 12 -22.52 21.16 23.31
C LEU A 12 -21.24 21.28 22.47
N ALA A 13 -20.07 21.45 23.10
CA ALA A 13 -18.79 21.47 22.41
C ALA A 13 -18.50 20.15 21.70
N LEU A 14 -18.75 19.01 22.37
CA LEU A 14 -18.62 17.67 21.78
C LEU A 14 -19.73 17.35 20.76
N ALA A 15 -20.78 18.15 20.68
CA ALA A 15 -21.82 18.02 19.68
C ALA A 15 -21.41 18.60 18.31
N GLY A 16 -20.50 19.58 18.28
CA GLY A 16 -20.08 20.25 17.04
C GLY A 16 -19.10 19.43 16.19
N ALA A 17 -19.37 19.30 14.88
CA ALA A 17 -18.49 18.61 13.94
C ALA A 17 -17.09 19.25 13.83
N ASP A 18 -17.00 20.58 13.96
CA ASP A 18 -15.77 21.36 13.81
C ASP A 18 -14.70 21.00 14.86
N LEU A 19 -15.10 20.78 16.11
CA LEU A 19 -14.17 20.41 17.18
C LEU A 19 -13.53 19.05 16.88
N TRP A 20 -14.35 18.08 16.46
CA TRP A 20 -13.86 16.77 16.07
C TRP A 20 -12.94 16.90 14.87
N HIS A 21 -13.37 17.57 13.81
CA HIS A 21 -12.58 17.78 12.60
C HIS A 21 -11.22 18.41 12.91
N GLY A 22 -11.20 19.47 13.72
CA GLY A 22 -9.96 20.13 14.16
C GLY A 22 -9.03 19.21 14.94
N CYS A 23 -9.56 18.37 15.82
CA CYS A 23 -8.77 17.32 16.48
C CYS A 23 -8.22 16.32 15.45
N LEU A 24 -9.06 15.83 14.53
CA LEU A 24 -8.67 14.81 13.56
C LEU A 24 -7.56 15.31 12.63
N VAL A 25 -7.69 16.53 12.10
CA VAL A 25 -6.70 17.17 11.22
C VAL A 25 -5.39 17.45 11.96
N ARG A 26 -5.46 17.83 13.25
CA ARG A 26 -4.24 18.06 14.04
C ARG A 26 -3.45 16.78 14.28
N GLU A 27 -4.13 15.69 14.62
CA GLU A 27 -3.47 14.41 14.92
C GLU A 27 -2.98 13.69 13.66
N GLN A 28 -3.68 13.83 12.53
CA GLN A 28 -3.30 13.23 11.25
C GLN A 28 -3.59 14.18 10.08
N PRO A 29 -2.70 15.16 9.80
CA PRO A 29 -2.96 16.21 8.79
C PRO A 29 -3.04 15.70 7.36
N LYS A 30 -2.52 14.49 7.11
CA LYS A 30 -2.61 13.80 5.82
C LYS A 30 -3.94 13.08 5.60
N LEU A 31 -4.77 12.95 6.64
CA LEU A 31 -6.06 12.30 6.55
C LEU A 31 -7.16 13.37 6.43
N GLU A 32 -7.79 13.43 5.27
CA GLU A 32 -8.88 14.35 4.98
C GLU A 32 -10.22 13.65 5.27
N ILE A 33 -11.03 14.23 6.15
CA ILE A 33 -12.35 13.69 6.49
C ILE A 33 -13.36 14.79 6.22
N ASP A 34 -14.35 14.53 5.37
CA ASP A 34 -15.44 15.48 5.14
C ASP A 34 -16.13 15.76 6.50
N PRO A 35 -16.24 17.03 6.94
CA PRO A 35 -16.91 17.40 8.19
C PRO A 35 -18.31 16.79 8.33
N LYS A 36 -19.03 16.54 7.22
CA LYS A 36 -20.34 15.88 7.22
C LYS A 36 -20.32 14.46 7.80
N LEU A 37 -19.18 13.76 7.73
CA LEU A 37 -19.03 12.44 8.33
C LEU A 37 -18.93 12.50 9.86
N LEU A 38 -18.69 13.69 10.41
CA LEU A 38 -18.62 13.94 11.86
C LEU A 38 -19.93 14.50 12.41
N GLU A 39 -20.99 14.59 11.60
CA GLU A 39 -22.34 14.85 12.06
C GLU A 39 -22.87 13.67 12.91
N PRO A 40 -23.81 13.91 13.85
CA PRO A 40 -24.25 12.91 14.82
C PRO A 40 -24.65 11.56 14.23
N GLU A 41 -25.22 11.54 13.02
CA GLU A 41 -25.67 10.34 12.32
C GLU A 41 -24.50 9.40 11.96
N CYS A 42 -23.37 9.96 11.53
CA CYS A 42 -22.21 9.21 11.05
C CYS A 42 -21.08 9.12 12.08
N ARG A 43 -21.03 10.09 13.01
CA ARG A 43 -19.92 10.28 13.96
C ARG A 43 -19.55 9.03 14.71
N ARG A 44 -20.54 8.28 15.23
CA ARG A 44 -20.26 7.06 16.01
C ARG A 44 -19.50 6.02 15.17
N ALA A 45 -19.90 5.82 13.91
CA ALA A 45 -19.25 4.87 13.02
C ALA A 45 -17.82 5.31 12.70
N ILE A 46 -17.61 6.59 12.40
CA ILE A 46 -16.30 7.17 12.14
C ILE A 46 -15.37 7.04 13.35
N LEU A 47 -15.79 7.54 14.52
CA LEU A 47 -14.98 7.52 15.74
C LEU A 47 -14.64 6.10 16.21
N THR A 48 -15.45 5.10 15.85
CA THR A 48 -15.15 3.69 16.16
C THR A 48 -14.02 3.16 15.27
N ALA A 49 -13.93 3.60 14.02
CA ALA A 49 -12.89 3.18 13.06
C ALA A 49 -11.54 3.92 13.27
N MET A 50 -11.61 5.13 13.82
CA MET A 50 -10.46 6.03 13.95
C MET A 50 -9.23 5.50 14.72
N PRO A 51 -9.35 4.74 15.84
CA PRO A 51 -8.17 4.32 16.61
C PRO A 51 -7.16 3.48 15.83
N GLY A 52 -7.60 2.69 14.84
CA GLY A 52 -6.70 1.98 13.93
C GLY A 52 -6.07 2.94 12.91
N ILE A 53 -6.88 3.81 12.32
CA ILE A 53 -6.47 4.73 11.26
C ILE A 53 -5.42 5.74 11.77
N TYR A 54 -5.57 6.27 12.98
CA TYR A 54 -4.62 7.25 13.55
C TYR A 54 -3.21 6.74 13.75
N ARG A 55 -3.06 5.44 14.00
CA ARG A 55 -1.75 4.82 14.23
C ARG A 55 -1.06 4.41 12.92
N SER A 56 -1.79 4.44 11.83
CA SER A 56 -1.27 4.03 10.52
C SER A 56 -0.42 5.12 9.88
N ALA A 57 0.60 4.71 9.13
CA ALA A 57 1.34 5.63 8.28
C ALA A 57 0.48 6.00 7.06
N VAL A 58 0.40 7.29 6.73
CA VAL A 58 -0.41 7.79 5.61
C VAL A 58 0.52 8.39 4.55
N SER A 59 0.38 7.92 3.31
CA SER A 59 1.13 8.40 2.15
C SER A 59 0.31 9.41 1.36
N GLY A 60 0.73 10.68 1.44
CA GLY A 60 0.04 11.81 0.82
C GLY A 60 -1.32 12.13 1.46
N PRO A 61 -2.09 13.07 0.89
CA PRO A 61 -3.45 13.34 1.30
C PRO A 61 -4.36 12.14 1.01
N VAL A 62 -5.01 11.62 2.04
CA VAL A 62 -5.94 10.50 1.97
C VAL A 62 -7.29 10.94 2.48
N GLU A 63 -8.24 11.07 1.57
CA GLU A 63 -9.62 11.41 1.90
C GLU A 63 -10.44 10.17 2.28
N ILE A 64 -11.31 10.29 3.29
CA ILE A 64 -12.33 9.30 3.64
C ILE A 64 -13.68 9.88 3.24
N LYS A 65 -14.38 9.23 2.29
CA LYS A 65 -15.62 9.77 1.69
C LYS A 65 -16.89 9.29 2.37
N SER A 66 -16.82 8.21 3.15
CA SER A 66 -17.99 7.64 3.82
C SER A 66 -17.64 6.92 5.10
N ALA A 67 -18.63 6.75 5.98
CA ALA A 67 -18.50 5.92 7.18
C ALA A 67 -18.22 4.44 6.86
N GLU A 68 -18.80 3.93 5.78
CA GLU A 68 -18.53 2.56 5.30
C GLU A 68 -17.06 2.40 4.89
N GLU A 69 -16.51 3.37 4.15
CA GLU A 69 -15.11 3.38 3.76
C GLU A 69 -14.18 3.43 4.98
N ALA A 70 -14.48 4.24 5.99
CA ALA A 70 -13.72 4.28 7.25
C ALA A 70 -13.73 2.93 7.98
N GLN A 71 -14.88 2.28 8.09
CA GLN A 71 -15.01 0.96 8.72
C GLN A 71 -14.24 -0.11 7.96
N ARG A 72 -14.34 -0.12 6.63
CA ARG A 72 -13.56 -1.03 5.77
C ARG A 72 -12.07 -0.78 5.93
N LEU A 73 -11.63 0.48 5.94
CA LEU A 73 -10.23 0.86 6.15
C LEU A 73 -9.71 0.32 7.49
N SER A 74 -10.42 0.56 8.59
CA SER A 74 -10.04 0.04 9.92
C SER A 74 -9.87 -1.47 9.91
N LYS A 75 -10.80 -2.21 9.28
CA LYS A 75 -10.72 -3.67 9.19
C LYS A 75 -9.52 -4.13 8.34
N GLN A 76 -9.25 -3.49 7.20
CA GLN A 76 -8.10 -3.84 6.36
C GLN A 76 -6.77 -3.51 7.06
N LEU A 77 -6.73 -2.42 7.83
CA LEU A 77 -5.57 -2.07 8.66
C LEU A 77 -5.28 -3.15 9.70
N GLU A 78 -6.28 -3.60 10.45
CA GLU A 78 -6.10 -4.69 11.43
C GLU A 78 -5.55 -5.98 10.79
N ILE A 79 -6.02 -6.31 9.58
CA ILE A 79 -5.52 -7.47 8.83
C ILE A 79 -4.05 -7.25 8.44
N ALA A 80 -3.72 -6.10 7.85
CA ALA A 80 -2.36 -5.78 7.41
C ALA A 80 -1.37 -5.69 8.58
N GLU A 81 -1.78 -5.12 9.71
CA GLU A 81 -1.00 -5.05 10.94
C GLU A 81 -0.72 -6.44 11.51
N ARG A 82 -1.72 -7.33 11.51
CA ARG A 82 -1.53 -8.74 11.91
C ARG A 82 -0.55 -9.45 10.99
N THR A 83 -0.65 -9.23 9.67
CA THR A 83 0.30 -9.79 8.70
C THR A 83 1.70 -9.25 8.93
N ALA A 84 1.86 -7.95 9.16
CA ALA A 84 3.14 -7.32 9.47
C ALA A 84 3.74 -7.90 10.77
N ALA A 85 2.95 -7.96 11.85
CA ALA A 85 3.38 -8.53 13.13
C ALA A 85 3.76 -10.00 13.01
N SER A 86 2.99 -10.80 12.26
CA SER A 86 3.32 -12.21 12.00
C SER A 86 4.63 -12.37 11.25
N HIS A 87 4.91 -11.48 10.29
CA HIS A 87 6.17 -11.48 9.54
C HIS A 87 7.37 -11.15 10.45
N MET A 88 7.23 -10.13 11.30
CA MET A 88 8.27 -9.79 12.29
C MET A 88 8.50 -10.94 13.27
N ALA A 89 7.43 -11.61 13.73
CA ALA A 89 7.52 -12.72 14.68
C ALA A 89 8.28 -13.94 14.15
N VAL A 90 8.32 -14.14 12.83
CA VAL A 90 9.07 -15.25 12.19
C VAL A 90 10.49 -14.86 11.76
N GLY A 91 10.97 -13.70 12.19
CA GLY A 91 12.32 -13.22 11.93
C GLY A 91 12.47 -12.33 10.69
N GLY A 92 11.37 -11.79 10.17
CA GLY A 92 11.41 -10.70 9.19
C GLY A 92 12.09 -9.47 9.78
N LYS A 93 12.83 -8.71 8.95
CA LYS A 93 13.54 -7.51 9.41
C LYS A 93 12.70 -6.26 9.26
N VAL A 94 11.83 -6.21 8.25
CA VAL A 94 11.07 -5.03 7.86
C VAL A 94 9.63 -5.44 7.56
N ALA A 95 8.68 -4.81 8.24
CA ALA A 95 7.27 -4.83 7.84
C ALA A 95 6.64 -3.48 8.16
N HIS A 96 5.95 -2.90 7.17
CA HIS A 96 5.40 -1.57 7.25
C HIS A 96 4.01 -1.53 6.61
N VAL A 97 3.08 -0.88 7.31
CA VAL A 97 1.69 -0.74 6.87
C VAL A 97 1.43 0.72 6.54
N VAL A 98 0.98 0.98 5.32
CA VAL A 98 0.73 2.33 4.79
C VAL A 98 -0.67 2.42 4.23
N VAL A 99 -1.37 3.51 4.54
CA VAL A 99 -2.60 3.90 3.87
C VAL A 99 -2.25 4.85 2.74
N ALA A 100 -2.78 4.57 1.55
CA ALA A 100 -2.56 5.39 0.36
C ALA A 100 -3.84 5.49 -0.47
N ARG A 101 -3.89 6.49 -1.35
CA ARG A 101 -5.00 6.69 -2.29
C ARG A 101 -4.50 6.85 -3.74
N PRO A 102 -3.98 5.79 -4.39
CA PRO A 102 -3.55 5.87 -5.78
C PRO A 102 -4.68 6.32 -6.70
N ARG A 103 -4.41 7.35 -7.51
CA ARG A 103 -5.32 7.94 -8.52
C ARG A 103 -4.81 7.62 -9.91
N PHE A 104 -5.65 7.04 -10.76
CA PHE A 104 -5.30 6.66 -12.12
C PHE A 104 -5.82 7.68 -13.14
N SER A 105 -5.06 7.91 -14.22
CA SER A 105 -5.53 8.77 -15.32
C SER A 105 -6.75 8.16 -16.02
N GLY A 106 -7.93 8.79 -15.92
CA GLY A 106 -9.20 8.20 -16.37
C GLY A 106 -9.28 7.81 -17.85
N SER A 107 -8.54 8.47 -18.74
CA SER A 107 -8.67 8.32 -20.20
C SER A 107 -8.29 6.93 -20.74
N MET A 108 -7.45 6.18 -20.04
CA MET A 108 -7.00 4.84 -20.47
C MET A 108 -7.50 3.69 -19.58
N LEU A 109 -8.23 3.99 -18.50
CA LEU A 109 -8.68 2.98 -17.54
C LEU A 109 -9.61 1.94 -18.18
N ASP A 110 -10.57 2.38 -18.99
CA ASP A 110 -11.55 1.48 -19.61
C ASP A 110 -10.88 0.38 -20.46
N THR A 111 -9.89 0.78 -21.26
CA THR A 111 -9.09 -0.11 -22.09
C THR A 111 -8.10 -0.93 -21.26
N ALA A 112 -7.46 -0.33 -20.26
CA ALA A 112 -6.48 -1.01 -19.41
C ALA A 112 -7.11 -2.10 -18.52
N LEU A 113 -8.38 -1.95 -18.13
CA LEU A 113 -9.12 -2.91 -17.32
C LEU A 113 -9.73 -4.06 -18.14
N ASP A 114 -9.87 -3.89 -19.45
CA ASP A 114 -10.48 -4.89 -20.31
C ASP A 114 -9.56 -6.11 -20.48
N LYS A 115 -9.99 -7.25 -19.91
CA LYS A 115 -9.30 -8.55 -20.05
C LYS A 115 -9.57 -9.22 -21.39
N THR A 116 -10.66 -8.81 -22.06
CA THR A 116 -11.18 -9.49 -23.24
C THR A 116 -10.50 -9.03 -24.51
N LEU A 117 -9.75 -7.92 -24.48
CA LEU A 117 -8.95 -7.48 -25.61
C LEU A 117 -8.00 -8.61 -26.01
N PRO A 118 -8.28 -9.31 -27.13
CA PRO A 118 -7.44 -10.40 -27.57
C PRO A 118 -6.06 -9.79 -27.75
N GLY A 119 -5.04 -10.44 -27.20
CA GLY A 119 -3.64 -10.13 -27.48
C GLY A 119 -3.38 -10.41 -28.96
N LYS A 120 -3.95 -9.59 -29.85
CA LYS A 120 -3.76 -9.70 -31.29
C LYS A 120 -2.27 -9.54 -31.50
N LYS A 121 -1.71 -10.51 -32.21
CA LYS A 121 -0.29 -10.65 -32.58
C LYS A 121 0.26 -9.47 -33.41
N SER A 122 -0.51 -8.39 -33.59
CA SER A 122 -0.16 -7.23 -34.40
C SER A 122 0.26 -6.07 -33.51
N GLY A 123 1.55 -6.01 -33.15
CA GLY A 123 2.37 -4.81 -32.84
C GLY A 123 1.80 -3.61 -32.06
N GLY A 124 0.59 -3.66 -31.51
CA GLY A 124 -0.10 -2.54 -30.88
C GLY A 124 0.34 -2.44 -29.44
N TYR A 125 0.82 -1.25 -29.06
CA TYR A 125 1.09 -0.92 -27.68
C TYR A 125 -0.14 -1.21 -26.82
N LYS A 126 -0.03 -2.15 -25.88
CA LYS A 126 -1.10 -2.43 -24.91
C LYS A 126 -1.32 -1.18 -24.07
N ALA A 127 -2.56 -0.69 -24.00
CA ALA A 127 -2.91 0.45 -23.17
C ALA A 127 -2.45 0.20 -21.71
N MET A 128 -1.71 1.16 -21.17
CA MET A 128 -1.26 1.18 -19.79
C MET A 128 -1.84 2.40 -19.12
N CYS A 129 -2.41 2.22 -17.94
CA CYS A 129 -2.91 3.32 -17.14
C CYS A 129 -2.07 3.44 -15.88
N PHE A 130 -1.33 4.54 -15.76
CA PHE A 130 -0.48 4.83 -14.62
C PHE A 130 -1.29 5.55 -13.53
N ALA A 131 -1.06 5.18 -12.28
CA ALA A 131 -1.46 6.02 -11.16
C ALA A 131 -0.43 7.14 -10.93
N SER A 132 -0.78 8.21 -10.24
CA SER A 132 0.25 9.06 -9.65
C SER A 132 1.10 8.25 -8.66
N PRO A 133 2.44 8.32 -8.73
CA PRO A 133 3.28 7.69 -7.74
C PRO A 133 3.06 8.35 -6.38
N PHE A 134 3.28 7.58 -5.32
CA PHE A 134 3.25 8.12 -3.96
C PHE A 134 4.43 7.58 -3.16
N ARG A 135 4.84 8.37 -2.18
CA ARG A 135 6.00 8.11 -1.35
C ARG A 135 5.62 7.36 -0.09
N CYS A 136 6.11 6.14 0.07
CA CYS A 136 6.04 5.44 1.33
C CYS A 136 7.04 6.07 2.31
N PRO A 137 6.60 6.44 3.52
CA PRO A 137 7.52 6.96 4.52
C PRO A 137 8.58 5.91 4.86
N PRO A 138 9.78 6.36 5.26
CA PRO A 138 10.84 5.46 5.65
C PRO A 138 10.37 4.57 6.80
N VAL A 139 10.69 3.28 6.72
CA VAL A 139 10.29 2.33 7.76
C VAL A 139 11.12 2.63 9.01
N PRO A 140 10.49 2.98 10.15
CA PRO A 140 11.25 3.17 11.37
C PRO A 140 11.95 1.85 11.73
N PRO A 141 13.20 1.90 12.22
CA PRO A 141 13.90 0.70 12.64
C PRO A 141 13.07 -0.02 13.72
N ALA A 142 12.92 -1.33 13.59
CA ALA A 142 12.12 -2.13 14.52
C ALA A 142 12.64 -2.05 15.97
N ASN A 143 13.92 -1.71 16.16
CA ASN A 143 14.53 -1.54 17.47
C ASN A 143 15.25 -0.19 17.52
N PRO A 144 14.74 0.81 18.27
CA PRO A 144 15.36 2.14 18.32
C PRO A 144 16.77 2.11 18.92
N SER A 145 17.09 1.12 19.76
CA SER A 145 18.44 0.94 20.33
C SER A 145 19.47 0.40 19.32
N ALA A 146 19.03 -0.18 18.19
CA ALA A 146 19.93 -0.61 17.12
C ALA A 146 20.28 0.53 16.14
N ALA A 147 19.59 1.66 16.23
CA ALA A 147 19.79 2.81 15.35
C ALA A 147 21.17 3.46 15.51
N GLU A 148 21.85 3.27 16.65
CA GLU A 148 23.18 3.83 16.91
C GLU A 148 24.31 3.04 16.24
N SER A 149 24.06 1.82 15.74
CA SER A 149 25.15 0.90 15.39
C SER A 149 25.09 0.26 13.99
N ALA A 150 24.10 0.56 13.14
CA ALA A 150 24.02 -0.07 11.80
C ALA A 150 23.40 0.83 10.72
N GLU A 151 24.16 0.93 9.62
CA GLU A 151 23.79 1.11 8.20
C GLU A 151 22.54 1.92 7.84
N ALA A 152 22.80 3.05 7.17
CA ALA A 152 21.96 3.89 6.31
C ALA A 152 20.47 4.10 6.71
N PRO A 153 20.00 5.35 6.82
CA PRO A 153 18.59 5.63 7.09
C PRO A 153 17.72 4.88 6.08
N ALA A 154 16.61 4.30 6.55
CA ALA A 154 15.64 3.67 5.67
C ALA A 154 15.26 4.67 4.57
N THR A 155 15.64 4.39 3.33
CA THR A 155 15.35 5.23 2.18
C THR A 155 13.85 5.25 1.96
N ALA A 156 13.30 6.44 1.71
CA ALA A 156 11.91 6.53 1.31
C ALA A 156 11.74 5.85 -0.05
N VAL A 157 10.65 5.10 -0.19
CA VAL A 157 10.39 4.32 -1.40
C VAL A 157 9.20 4.92 -2.11
N SER A 158 9.35 5.26 -3.38
CA SER A 158 8.24 5.69 -4.22
C SER A 158 7.63 4.50 -4.95
N ILE A 159 6.30 4.38 -4.87
CA ILE A 159 5.55 3.25 -5.41
C ILE A 159 4.71 3.70 -6.59
N GLN A 160 4.75 2.91 -7.66
CA GLN A 160 3.98 3.13 -8.87
C GLN A 160 3.04 1.97 -9.15
N PHE A 161 1.77 2.29 -9.31
CA PHE A 161 0.75 1.34 -9.76
C PHE A 161 0.47 1.55 -11.25
N VAL A 162 0.33 0.45 -11.98
CA VAL A 162 -0.01 0.47 -13.40
C VAL A 162 -1.05 -0.60 -13.69
N TRP A 163 -2.17 -0.22 -14.30
CA TRP A 163 -3.12 -1.18 -14.86
C TRP A 163 -2.76 -1.50 -16.30
N ARG A 164 -2.71 -2.80 -16.62
CA ARG A 164 -2.47 -3.31 -17.98
C ARG A 164 -3.20 -4.64 -18.19
N ASN A 165 -4.08 -4.69 -19.20
CA ASN A 165 -4.85 -5.89 -19.57
C ASN A 165 -5.54 -6.57 -18.38
N GLY A 166 -6.26 -5.78 -17.56
CA GLY A 166 -6.96 -6.24 -16.37
C GLY A 166 -6.06 -6.85 -15.30
N SER A 167 -4.75 -6.53 -15.32
CA SER A 167 -3.78 -6.89 -14.29
C SER A 167 -3.17 -5.63 -13.68
N LEU A 168 -3.04 -5.62 -12.36
CA LEU A 168 -2.29 -4.60 -11.64
C LEU A 168 -0.80 -4.97 -11.63
N LEU A 169 0.03 -4.04 -12.07
CA LEU A 169 1.48 -4.08 -12.00
C LEU A 169 1.96 -3.04 -11.00
N ILE A 170 3.06 -3.34 -10.32
CA ILE A 170 3.61 -2.52 -9.26
C ILE A 170 5.12 -2.41 -9.42
N GLY A 171 5.64 -1.19 -9.42
CA GLY A 171 7.06 -0.90 -9.31
C GLY A 171 7.36 -0.08 -8.07
N ALA A 172 8.63 -0.08 -7.68
CA ALA A 172 9.12 0.82 -6.66
C ALA A 172 10.56 1.23 -6.96
N TRP A 173 10.91 2.44 -6.56
CA TRP A 173 12.27 2.97 -6.64
C TRP A 173 12.61 3.70 -5.36
N GLU A 174 13.90 3.75 -5.06
CA GLU A 174 14.42 4.61 -4.01
C GLU A 174 14.45 6.03 -4.57
N GLU A 175 13.92 6.98 -3.81
CA GLU A 175 14.23 8.38 -4.06
C GLU A 175 15.61 8.60 -3.46
N ASP A 176 16.65 8.26 -4.23
CA ASP A 176 17.97 8.84 -3.97
C ASP A 176 17.79 10.35 -3.99
N ASP A 177 18.44 11.04 -3.06
CA ASP A 177 18.45 12.50 -2.98
C ASP A 177 18.92 13.05 -4.35
N ALA A 178 17.97 13.26 -5.26
CA ALA A 178 18.18 13.68 -6.65
C ALA A 178 18.80 15.10 -6.76
N SER A 179 19.29 15.62 -5.63
CA SER A 179 20.05 16.84 -5.46
C SER A 179 21.56 16.67 -5.66
N SER A 180 22.10 15.48 -5.94
CA SER A 180 23.55 15.31 -6.20
C SER A 180 23.93 15.30 -7.69
N ALA A 181 22.97 15.42 -8.60
CA ALA A 181 23.24 15.59 -10.04
C ALA A 181 23.26 17.08 -10.45
N GLU A 182 23.72 17.98 -9.57
CA GLU A 182 24.15 19.30 -10.00
C GLU A 182 25.40 19.11 -10.87
N GLU A 183 25.17 19.17 -12.17
CA GLU A 183 26.07 19.52 -13.26
C GLU A 183 27.48 19.90 -12.77
N GLN A 184 28.36 18.89 -12.63
CA GLN A 184 29.78 19.13 -12.53
C GLN A 184 30.23 19.56 -13.93
N GLU A 185 30.14 20.86 -14.19
CA GLU A 185 30.61 21.50 -15.41
C GLU A 185 32.11 21.23 -15.57
N ASP A 186 32.43 20.36 -16.54
CA ASP A 186 33.63 20.26 -17.35
C ASP A 186 34.89 20.98 -16.83
N GLU A 187 35.65 20.34 -15.93
CA GLU A 187 37.10 20.56 -15.87
C GLU A 187 37.77 19.64 -16.88
N GLU A 188 38.22 20.21 -18.00
CA GLU A 188 39.09 19.60 -19.00
C GLU A 188 40.39 19.14 -18.32
N GLY A 189 40.45 17.85 -17.93
CA GLY A 189 41.58 17.27 -17.21
C GLY A 189 42.01 15.94 -17.82
N ASP A 190 43.27 15.91 -18.25
CA ASP A 190 44.01 14.92 -19.02
C ASP A 190 43.74 13.43 -18.76
N GLU A 191 43.78 12.67 -19.87
CA GLU A 191 43.68 11.21 -20.00
C GLU A 191 44.78 10.48 -19.19
N GLU A 192 44.43 9.88 -18.05
CA GLU A 192 45.30 8.88 -17.40
C GLU A 192 44.52 7.63 -16.95
N ASP A 193 44.97 6.51 -17.54
CA ASP A 193 44.85 5.09 -17.16
C ASP A 193 43.56 4.61 -16.47
N ASP A 194 42.73 3.98 -17.30
CA ASP A 194 41.52 3.19 -16.99
C ASP A 194 41.87 1.92 -16.18
N ASP A 195 42.18 2.10 -14.89
CA ASP A 195 41.98 1.08 -13.86
C ASP A 195 40.47 0.97 -13.61
N SER A 196 39.79 0.15 -14.41
CA SER A 196 38.36 -0.15 -14.28
C SER A 196 38.08 -0.75 -12.89
N LEU A 197 37.83 0.12 -11.92
CA LEU A 197 37.40 -0.23 -10.58
C LEU A 197 36.10 -1.04 -10.72
N ASP A 198 36.10 -2.25 -10.18
CA ASP A 198 34.92 -3.10 -10.04
C ASP A 198 33.83 -2.30 -9.32
N GLU A 199 32.98 -1.59 -10.07
CA GLU A 199 31.87 -0.87 -9.48
C GLU A 199 30.99 -1.91 -8.79
N PRO A 200 30.75 -1.79 -7.47
CA PRO A 200 29.99 -2.77 -6.74
C PRO A 200 28.61 -2.87 -7.37
N MET A 201 28.27 -4.06 -7.89
CA MET A 201 26.96 -4.28 -8.48
C MET A 201 25.86 -3.84 -7.51
N PRO A 202 24.86 -3.08 -7.98
CA PRO A 202 23.82 -2.55 -7.12
C PRO A 202 23.12 -3.69 -6.37
N VAL A 203 23.12 -3.61 -5.04
CA VAL A 203 22.46 -4.60 -4.18
C VAL A 203 20.95 -4.39 -4.30
N PHE A 204 20.30 -5.13 -5.20
CA PHE A 204 18.85 -5.06 -5.37
C PHE A 204 18.12 -5.55 -4.11
N ARG A 205 17.42 -4.63 -3.45
CA ARG A 205 16.54 -4.96 -2.32
C ARG A 205 15.22 -5.51 -2.85
N LEU A 206 14.87 -6.70 -2.36
CA LEU A 206 13.66 -7.43 -2.77
C LEU A 206 12.61 -7.38 -1.67
N LEU A 207 11.50 -6.72 -1.96
CA LEU A 207 10.35 -6.59 -1.09
C LEU A 207 9.21 -7.53 -1.53
N ALA A 208 8.28 -7.75 -0.62
CA ALA A 208 6.96 -8.27 -0.91
C ALA A 208 5.91 -7.25 -0.45
N MET A 209 4.86 -7.08 -1.25
CA MET A 209 3.77 -6.16 -0.94
C MET A 209 2.41 -6.82 -1.04
N ASP A 210 1.56 -6.56 -0.05
CA ASP A 210 0.13 -6.84 -0.14
C ASP A 210 -0.64 -5.53 -0.37
N VAL A 211 -1.75 -5.60 -1.11
CA VAL A 211 -2.60 -4.46 -1.46
C VAL A 211 -4.05 -4.84 -1.16
N LEU A 212 -4.70 -4.07 -0.30
CA LEU A 212 -6.09 -4.28 0.13
C LEU A 212 -6.89 -2.99 -0.11
N SER A 213 -7.95 -3.01 -0.91
CA SER A 213 -8.84 -1.85 -1.05
C SER A 213 -9.84 -1.75 0.10
N ALA A 214 -10.11 -0.51 0.52
CA ALA A 214 -11.20 -0.17 1.43
C ALA A 214 -12.44 0.39 0.69
N SER A 215 -12.38 0.52 -0.65
CA SER A 215 -13.49 1.02 -1.45
C SER A 215 -14.71 0.07 -1.48
N PRO A 216 -15.95 0.61 -1.48
CA PRO A 216 -17.17 -0.17 -1.71
C PRO A 216 -17.40 -0.56 -3.17
N GLU A 217 -16.77 0.14 -4.12
CA GLU A 217 -17.03 0.03 -5.56
C GLU A 217 -16.31 -1.13 -6.23
N LEU A 218 -15.24 -1.63 -5.60
CA LEU A 218 -14.50 -2.79 -6.07
C LEU A 218 -13.80 -3.52 -4.92
N LEU A 219 -13.60 -4.81 -5.12
CA LEU A 219 -12.73 -5.65 -4.30
C LEU A 219 -11.36 -5.76 -4.98
N LEU A 220 -10.33 -5.21 -4.33
CA LEU A 220 -8.93 -5.35 -4.71
C LEU A 220 -8.18 -6.01 -3.55
N GLN A 221 -7.69 -7.23 -3.77
CA GLN A 221 -6.86 -7.93 -2.81
C GLN A 221 -5.72 -8.63 -3.54
N TYR A 222 -4.52 -8.07 -3.47
CA TYR A 222 -3.32 -8.71 -4.01
C TYR A 222 -2.38 -9.06 -2.85
N ARG A 223 -1.73 -10.22 -2.96
CA ARG A 223 -0.82 -10.71 -1.93
C ARG A 223 0.51 -11.13 -2.52
N GLY A 224 1.58 -10.83 -1.77
CA GLY A 224 2.94 -11.25 -2.07
C GLY A 224 3.45 -10.73 -3.41
N VAL A 225 3.10 -9.50 -3.79
CA VAL A 225 3.66 -8.87 -4.98
C VAL A 225 5.15 -8.68 -4.74
N GLY A 226 5.98 -9.43 -5.45
CA GLY A 226 7.43 -9.25 -5.39
C GLY A 226 7.81 -7.93 -6.02
N ILE A 227 8.52 -7.07 -5.29
CA ILE A 227 8.98 -5.78 -5.78
C ILE A 227 10.49 -5.73 -5.69
N THR A 228 11.16 -5.50 -6.80
CA THR A 228 12.59 -5.20 -6.83
C THR A 228 12.74 -3.67 -6.85
N LEU A 229 13.41 -3.09 -5.86
CA LEU A 229 13.70 -1.65 -5.86
C LEU A 229 14.56 -1.31 -7.08
N ASN A 230 14.22 -0.19 -7.75
CA ASN A 230 14.86 0.26 -8.99
C ASN A 230 14.78 -0.80 -10.12
N GLY A 231 13.82 -1.71 -10.02
CA GLY A 231 13.61 -2.81 -10.95
C GLY A 231 12.40 -2.63 -11.86
N PRO A 232 12.05 -3.68 -12.64
CA PRO A 232 10.89 -3.64 -13.52
C PRO A 232 9.57 -3.64 -12.75
N LEU A 233 8.48 -3.27 -13.44
CA LEU A 233 7.12 -3.44 -12.93
C LEU A 233 6.79 -4.93 -12.77
N ASN A 234 6.34 -5.31 -11.57
CA ASN A 234 6.01 -6.68 -11.22
C ASN A 234 4.51 -6.90 -11.17
N LYS A 235 4.06 -8.03 -11.70
CA LYS A 235 2.67 -8.48 -11.55
C LYS A 235 2.51 -9.24 -10.24
N ALA A 236 1.36 -9.07 -9.59
CA ALA A 236 1.01 -9.89 -8.45
C ALA A 236 0.92 -11.39 -8.81
N GLN A 237 1.50 -12.24 -7.97
CA GLN A 237 1.44 -13.70 -8.14
C GLN A 237 0.03 -14.25 -7.87
N SER A 238 -0.66 -13.63 -6.90
CA SER A 238 -2.00 -14.02 -6.49
C SER A 238 -2.82 -12.77 -6.13
N GLY A 239 -4.12 -12.84 -6.38
CA GLY A 239 -5.04 -11.80 -5.96
C GLY A 239 -6.35 -11.80 -6.72
N VAL A 240 -7.27 -10.98 -6.22
CA VAL A 240 -8.60 -10.79 -6.77
C VAL A 240 -8.79 -9.31 -7.08
N TYR A 241 -9.26 -9.05 -8.29
CA TYR A 241 -9.85 -7.78 -8.71
C TYR A 241 -11.26 -8.07 -9.18
N ASN A 242 -12.25 -7.49 -8.52
CA ASN A 242 -13.66 -7.66 -8.86
C ASN A 242 -14.42 -6.33 -8.69
N PRO A 243 -14.93 -5.70 -9.77
CA PRO A 243 -15.81 -4.54 -9.66
C PRO A 243 -17.16 -4.96 -9.07
N THR A 244 -17.49 -4.48 -7.87
CA THR A 244 -18.69 -4.91 -7.13
C THR A 244 -19.96 -4.19 -7.60
N ARG A 245 -19.82 -2.94 -8.06
CA ARG A 245 -20.93 -2.12 -8.60
C ARG A 245 -20.87 -1.94 -10.12
N GLY A 246 -20.11 -2.78 -10.82
CA GLY A 246 -19.94 -2.70 -12.27
C GLY A 246 -18.68 -1.94 -12.70
N LYS A 247 -18.37 -2.03 -14.00
CA LYS A 247 -17.11 -1.51 -14.58
C LYS A 247 -16.99 0.01 -14.43
N GLU A 248 -18.08 0.74 -14.68
CA GLU A 248 -18.11 2.21 -14.65
C GLU A 248 -17.80 2.75 -13.24
N ALA A 249 -18.47 2.22 -12.21
CA ALA A 249 -18.21 2.59 -10.82
C ALA A 249 -16.76 2.26 -10.39
N ALA A 250 -16.20 1.15 -10.88
CA ALA A 250 -14.80 0.83 -10.63
C ALA A 250 -13.82 1.78 -11.33
N ILE A 251 -14.12 2.20 -12.58
CA ILE A 251 -13.34 3.22 -13.31
C ILE A 251 -13.39 4.55 -12.55
N GLU A 252 -14.58 4.97 -12.12
CA GLU A 252 -14.76 6.19 -11.33
C GLU A 252 -14.00 6.13 -10.01
N ALA A 253 -14.06 5.00 -9.29
CA ALA A 253 -13.31 4.82 -8.05
C ALA A 253 -11.79 4.87 -8.27
N LEU A 254 -11.30 4.27 -9.36
CA LEU A 254 -9.87 4.28 -9.70
C LEU A 254 -9.40 5.68 -10.15
N SER A 255 -10.21 6.43 -10.90
CA SER A 255 -9.87 7.78 -11.34
C SER A 255 -9.89 8.79 -10.19
N ASN A 256 -10.90 8.71 -9.32
CA ASN A 256 -11.04 9.57 -8.15
C ASN A 256 -10.04 9.24 -7.02
N GLY A 257 -9.47 8.03 -7.06
CA GLY A 257 -8.48 7.56 -6.12
C GLY A 257 -9.02 6.43 -5.26
N LEU A 258 -8.35 5.28 -5.35
CA LEU A 258 -8.75 4.09 -4.63
C LEU A 258 -8.11 4.06 -3.26
N LEU A 259 -8.91 4.10 -2.18
CA LEU A 259 -8.37 3.96 -0.83
C LEU A 259 -7.84 2.53 -0.60
N CYS A 260 -6.56 2.44 -0.27
CA CYS A 260 -5.84 1.17 -0.13
C CYS A 260 -5.04 1.12 1.17
N VAL A 261 -4.93 -0.07 1.73
CA VAL A 261 -3.95 -0.46 2.74
C VAL A 261 -2.88 -1.30 2.06
N LEU A 262 -1.62 -0.92 2.29
CA LEU A 262 -0.44 -1.54 1.74
C LEU A 262 0.35 -2.15 2.88
N CYS A 263 0.79 -3.39 2.74
CA CYS A 263 1.71 -4.04 3.67
C CYS A 263 3.00 -4.34 2.92
N LEU A 264 4.03 -3.52 3.13
CA LEU A 264 5.36 -3.73 2.59
C LEU A 264 6.20 -4.54 3.58
N ARG A 265 6.92 -5.55 3.12
CA ARG A 265 7.80 -6.35 3.96
C ARG A 265 9.04 -6.82 3.20
N ASP A 266 10.13 -7.06 3.90
CA ASP A 266 11.28 -7.76 3.31
C ASP A 266 10.88 -9.21 2.97
N ARG A 267 11.56 -9.82 2.01
CA ARG A 267 11.41 -11.27 1.83
C ARG A 267 12.14 -11.97 2.97
N LEU A 268 11.45 -12.90 3.64
CA LEU A 268 12.12 -13.79 4.57
C LEU A 268 13.30 -14.45 3.84
N PRO A 269 14.50 -14.51 4.44
CA PRO A 269 15.59 -15.30 3.87
C PRO A 269 15.04 -16.69 3.62
N LYS A 270 15.31 -17.24 2.41
CA LYS A 270 14.79 -18.51 1.90
C LYS A 270 15.07 -19.67 2.86
N ARG A 271 14.37 -19.75 3.99
CA ARG A 271 14.12 -21.01 4.65
C ARG A 271 13.12 -21.72 3.74
N PRO A 272 13.36 -22.99 3.39
CA PRO A 272 12.42 -23.77 2.58
C PRO A 272 11.13 -23.95 3.39
N CYS A 273 10.24 -22.97 3.27
CA CYS A 273 9.04 -22.84 4.08
C CYS A 273 7.86 -23.32 3.24
N ASN A 274 7.90 -24.60 2.85
CA ASN A 274 6.73 -25.26 2.25
C ASN A 274 5.56 -25.38 3.24
N ASP A 275 5.82 -25.23 4.55
CA ASP A 275 4.82 -25.53 5.59
C ASP A 275 4.02 -24.31 6.11
N PHE A 276 4.38 -23.08 5.72
CA PHE A 276 3.78 -21.88 6.35
C PHE A 276 2.67 -21.24 5.52
N LEU A 277 2.71 -21.34 4.18
CA LEU A 277 1.62 -20.88 3.33
C LEU A 277 0.33 -21.70 3.53
N THR A 278 0.47 -22.95 3.97
CA THR A 278 -0.64 -23.84 4.34
C THR A 278 -1.35 -23.42 5.62
N ASN A 279 -0.66 -22.78 6.57
CA ASN A 279 -1.25 -22.38 7.86
C ASN A 279 -1.76 -20.93 7.89
N ALA A 280 -1.23 -20.04 7.06
CA ALA A 280 -1.62 -18.62 7.04
C ALA A 280 -2.91 -18.35 6.24
N LEU A 281 -3.37 -19.32 5.45
CA LEU A 281 -4.70 -19.33 4.89
C LEU A 281 -5.52 -20.26 5.78
N ASN A 282 -6.52 -19.75 6.49
CA ASN A 282 -7.59 -20.56 7.11
C ASN A 282 -8.42 -21.29 6.02
N PHE A 283 -7.77 -21.97 5.08
CA PHE A 283 -8.37 -23.15 4.50
C PHE A 283 -8.27 -24.18 5.62
N ASP A 284 -9.40 -24.46 6.26
CA ASP A 284 -9.55 -25.71 7.01
C ASP A 284 -8.93 -26.81 6.15
N SER A 285 -7.83 -27.39 6.62
CA SER A 285 -7.22 -28.57 6.02
C SER A 285 -8.08 -29.80 6.32
N THR A 286 -9.40 -29.70 6.09
CA THR A 286 -10.36 -30.80 6.06
C THR A 286 -10.60 -31.21 4.62
N ASN A 287 -9.53 -31.60 3.94
CA ASN A 287 -9.60 -32.55 2.83
C ASN A 287 -8.24 -33.24 2.72
N SER A 288 -8.00 -34.16 3.65
CA SER A 288 -7.13 -35.28 3.35
C SER A 288 -7.76 -36.01 2.16
N TRP A 289 -7.11 -35.90 1.01
CA TRP A 289 -7.38 -36.80 -0.10
C TRP A 289 -7.09 -38.21 0.43
N ARG A 290 -8.15 -38.94 0.83
CA ARG A 290 -8.08 -40.39 0.94
C ARG A 290 -7.78 -40.89 -0.47
N THR A 291 -6.53 -41.23 -0.71
CA THR A 291 -6.16 -42.18 -1.75
C THR A 291 -6.94 -43.46 -1.45
N VAL A 292 -8.05 -43.66 -2.18
CA VAL A 292 -8.66 -44.97 -2.29
C VAL A 292 -7.75 -45.78 -3.19
N SER A 293 -6.76 -46.44 -2.58
CA SER A 293 -6.07 -47.55 -3.21
C SER A 293 -7.09 -48.69 -3.28
N GLY A 294 -7.50 -49.04 -4.50
CA GLY A 294 -8.29 -50.23 -4.74
C GLY A 294 -7.49 -51.49 -4.37
N MET A 295 -8.13 -52.37 -3.61
CA MET A 295 -8.02 -53.83 -3.70
C MET A 295 -9.43 -54.39 -3.75
#